data_AF-A0A1B8FWU1-F1
#
_entry.id   AF-A0A1B8FWU1-F1
#
_cell.length_a   1.000
_cell.length_b   1.000
_cell.length_c   1.000
_cell.angle_alpha   90.00
_cell.angle_beta   90.00
_cell.angle_gamma   90.00
#
_symmetry.space_group_name_H-M   'P 1'
#
loop_
_entity.id
_entity.type
_entity.pdbx_description
1 polymer ?
#
loop_
_entity_poly.entity_id
_entity_poly.type
_entity_poly.pdbx_seq_one_letter_code
_entity_poly.pdbx_strand_id
1 'polypeptide(L)'
;MTAIDMSRYEELDTPGAGSSISEVENAVRVAGMTSTYLRLRVRGLENLEGGGRGKEEWLAGNAQTAEVLEGLERELAETKEEIERVVSERRGRQEAVGAEMEVLERTWRAGVGRVVETGVAAEGLRRERLEVLGA
;
A
#
# COMPACT_ATOMS: atom_id res chain seq x y z
N MET A 1 23.68 5.61 -11.27
CA MET A 1 23.91 4.30 -11.88
C MET A 1 24.26 4.53 -13.33
N THR A 2 25.51 4.26 -13.71
CA THR A 2 25.97 4.30 -15.10
C THR A 2 25.32 3.14 -15.85
N ALA A 3 24.80 3.40 -17.05
CA ALA A 3 24.21 2.35 -17.88
C ALA A 3 25.25 1.25 -18.17
N ILE A 4 24.77 0.01 -18.34
CA ILE A 4 25.60 -1.10 -18.75
C ILE A 4 26.18 -0.76 -20.12
N ASP A 5 27.50 -0.91 -20.25
CA ASP A 5 28.21 -0.68 -21.50
C ASP A 5 27.80 -1.72 -22.55
N MET A 6 27.21 -1.25 -23.64
CA MET A 6 26.70 -2.08 -24.74
C MET A 6 27.69 -2.17 -25.90
N SER A 7 28.84 -1.48 -25.85
CA SER A 7 29.86 -1.51 -26.92
C SER A 7 30.35 -2.92 -27.25
N ARG A 8 30.25 -3.84 -26.29
CA ARG A 8 30.52 -5.28 -26.49
C ARG A 8 29.63 -5.94 -27.56
N TYR A 9 28.44 -5.41 -27.80
CA TYR A 9 27.49 -5.93 -28.78
C TYR A 9 27.55 -5.19 -30.13
N GLU A 10 28.37 -4.15 -30.23
CA GLU A 10 28.62 -3.43 -31.47
C GLU A 10 29.55 -4.24 -32.39
N GLU A 11 29.65 -3.82 -33.64
CA GLU A 11 30.44 -4.51 -34.67
C GLU A 11 31.93 -4.53 -34.30
N LEU A 12 32.61 -5.64 -34.58
CA LEU A 12 34.03 -5.79 -34.27
C LEU A 12 34.89 -5.06 -35.31
N ASP A 13 35.80 -4.21 -34.84
CA ASP A 13 36.78 -3.56 -35.70
C ASP A 13 37.74 -4.58 -36.32
N THR A 14 37.90 -4.51 -37.64
CA THR A 14 38.85 -5.34 -38.38
C THR A 14 40.17 -4.57 -38.56
N PRO A 15 41.31 -5.07 -38.06
CA PRO A 15 42.59 -4.39 -38.23
C PRO A 15 43.00 -4.34 -39.71
N GLY A 16 43.51 -3.18 -40.14
CA GLY A 16 43.94 -2.92 -41.52
C GLY A 16 45.42 -3.22 -41.74
N ALA A 17 45.90 -3.06 -42.98
CA ALA A 17 47.28 -3.35 -43.38
C ALA A 17 48.36 -2.52 -42.65
N GLY A 18 47.97 -1.44 -41.95
CA GLY A 18 48.85 -0.59 -41.14
C GLY A 18 48.68 -0.72 -39.63
N SER A 19 47.86 -1.66 -39.16
CA SER A 19 47.62 -1.85 -37.72
C SER A 19 48.86 -2.38 -37.01
N SER A 20 49.12 -1.87 -35.82
CA SER A 20 50.17 -2.35 -34.93
C SER A 20 49.89 -3.77 -34.44
N ILE A 21 50.94 -4.47 -34.01
CA ILE A 21 50.82 -5.83 -33.44
C ILE A 21 49.86 -5.84 -32.24
N SER A 22 49.91 -4.80 -31.39
CA SER A 22 49.03 -4.67 -30.22
C SER A 22 47.55 -4.56 -30.60
N GLU A 23 47.23 -3.80 -31.66
CA GLU A 23 45.85 -3.66 -32.16
C GLU A 23 45.33 -4.98 -32.73
N VAL A 24 46.18 -5.72 -33.45
CA VAL A 24 45.84 -7.05 -33.98
C VAL A 24 45.61 -8.05 -32.86
N GLU A 25 46.48 -8.08 -31.84
CA GLU A 25 46.32 -8.96 -30.67
C GLU A 25 45.03 -8.67 -29.90
N ASN A 26 44.68 -7.39 -29.75
CA ASN A 26 43.43 -6.98 -29.11
C ASN A 26 42.21 -7.42 -29.94
N ALA A 27 42.23 -7.20 -31.26
CA ALA A 27 41.14 -7.62 -32.16
C ALA A 27 40.90 -9.13 -32.09
N VAL A 28 41.97 -9.95 -32.12
CA VAL A 28 41.87 -11.41 -31.99
C VAL A 28 41.30 -11.82 -30.64
N ARG A 29 41.74 -11.18 -29.56
CA ARG A 29 41.24 -11.45 -28.20
C ARG A 29 39.74 -11.17 -28.11
N VAL A 30 39.29 -10.01 -28.59
CA VAL A 30 37.88 -9.62 -28.57
C VAL A 30 37.05 -10.56 -29.46
N ALA A 31 37.52 -10.88 -30.67
CA ALA A 31 36.85 -11.84 -31.55
C ALA A 31 36.68 -13.22 -30.91
N GLY A 32 37.71 -13.71 -30.20
CA GLY A 32 37.64 -14.98 -29.46
C GLY A 32 36.61 -14.97 -28.33
N MET A 33 36.53 -13.86 -27.59
CA MET A 33 35.50 -13.66 -26.55
C MET A 33 34.10 -13.61 -27.16
N THR A 34 33.90 -12.84 -28.22
CA THR A 34 32.62 -12.71 -28.92
C THR A 34 32.17 -14.05 -29.52
N SER A 35 33.08 -14.79 -30.17
CA SER A 35 32.79 -16.12 -30.70
C SER A 35 32.34 -17.10 -29.61
N THR A 36 32.99 -17.07 -28.45
CA THR A 36 32.63 -17.92 -27.31
C THR A 36 31.27 -17.53 -26.73
N TYR A 37 31.02 -16.23 -26.56
CA TYR A 37 29.73 -15.72 -26.12
C TYR A 37 28.59 -16.13 -27.07
N LEU A 38 28.76 -15.95 -28.39
CA LEU A 38 27.75 -16.30 -29.38
C LEU A 38 27.45 -17.80 -29.37
N ARG A 39 28.47 -18.66 -29.23
CA ARG A 39 28.28 -20.12 -29.08
C ARG A 39 27.48 -20.47 -27.83
N LEU A 40 27.79 -19.85 -26.69
CA LEU A 40 27.02 -20.04 -25.45
C LEU A 40 25.58 -19.54 -25.59
N ARG A 41 25.37 -18.41 -26.28
CA ARG A 41 24.05 -17.85 -26.54
C ARG A 41 23.20 -18.76 -27.42
N VAL A 42 23.75 -19.28 -28.52
CA VAL A 42 23.07 -20.25 -29.39
C VAL A 42 22.69 -21.49 -28.58
N ARG A 43 23.62 -22.07 -27.82
CA ARG A 43 23.32 -23.21 -26.94
C ARG A 43 22.23 -22.88 -25.90
N GLY A 44 22.24 -21.67 -25.35
CA GLY A 44 21.20 -21.19 -24.44
C GLY A 44 19.83 -21.12 -25.10
N LEU A 45 19.75 -20.58 -26.32
CA LEU A 45 18.53 -20.51 -27.11
C LEU A 45 18.04 -21.90 -27.53
N GLU A 46 18.93 -22.80 -27.95
CA GLU A 46 18.58 -24.19 -28.26
C GLU A 46 18.00 -24.93 -27.05
N ASN A 47 18.53 -24.68 -25.85
CA ASN A 47 17.96 -25.23 -24.61
C ASN A 47 16.57 -24.66 -24.30
N LEU A 48 16.34 -23.37 -24.61
CA LEU A 48 15.04 -22.72 -24.42
C LEU A 48 14.00 -23.21 -25.45
N GLU A 49 14.40 -23.36 -26.71
CA GLU A 49 13.52 -23.73 -27.84
C GLU A 49 13.32 -25.25 -27.95
N GLY A 50 14.41 -26.02 -27.98
CA GLY A 50 14.40 -27.45 -28.23
C GLY A 50 14.04 -28.30 -27.00
N GLY A 51 14.24 -27.76 -25.80
CA GLY A 51 14.04 -28.48 -24.55
C GLY A 51 12.64 -28.38 -23.95
N GLY A 52 11.74 -27.52 -24.44
CA GLY A 52 10.44 -27.23 -23.83
C GLY A 52 10.50 -26.54 -22.45
N ARG A 53 11.65 -26.60 -21.78
CA ARG A 53 11.94 -26.06 -20.46
C ARG A 53 11.63 -24.58 -20.31
N GLY A 54 11.91 -23.75 -21.32
CA GLY A 54 11.60 -22.33 -21.25
C GLY A 54 10.10 -22.06 -21.07
N LYS A 55 9.26 -22.82 -21.80
CA LYS A 55 7.81 -22.75 -21.66
C LYS A 55 7.34 -23.32 -20.33
N GLU A 56 7.86 -24.47 -19.91
CA GLU A 56 7.49 -25.10 -18.64
C GLU A 56 7.85 -24.24 -17.43
N GLU A 57 9.07 -23.70 -17.39
CA GLU A 57 9.54 -22.80 -16.33
C GLU A 57 8.72 -21.49 -16.31
N TRP A 58 8.38 -20.94 -17.48
CA TRP A 58 7.52 -19.76 -17.58
C TRP A 58 6.10 -20.04 -17.06
N LEU A 59 5.49 -21.17 -17.45
CA LEU A 59 4.17 -21.57 -16.98
C LEU A 59 4.16 -21.85 -15.48
N ALA A 60 5.22 -22.48 -14.93
CA ALA A 60 5.36 -22.70 -13.50
C ALA A 60 5.47 -21.36 -12.73
N GLY A 61 6.24 -20.40 -13.24
CA GLY A 61 6.31 -19.06 -12.67
C GLY A 61 4.97 -18.33 -12.71
N ASN A 62 4.22 -18.46 -13.81
CA ASN A 62 2.87 -17.90 -13.91
C ASN A 62 1.90 -18.55 -12.91
N ALA A 63 1.94 -19.88 -12.77
CA ALA A 63 1.10 -20.60 -11.81
C ALA A 63 1.40 -20.15 -10.37
N GLN A 64 2.68 -20.07 -10.00
CA GLN A 64 3.08 -19.54 -8.70
C GLN A 64 2.59 -18.11 -8.47
N THR A 65 2.69 -17.25 -9.49
CA THR A 65 2.22 -15.85 -9.39
C THR A 65 0.70 -15.80 -9.21
N ALA A 66 -0.04 -16.67 -9.88
CA ALA A 66 -1.50 -16.78 -9.74
C ALA A 66 -1.90 -17.26 -8.34
N GLU A 67 -1.19 -18.25 -7.78
CA GLU A 67 -1.42 -18.72 -6.40
C GLU A 67 -1.18 -17.61 -5.37
N VAL A 68 -0.10 -16.83 -5.54
CA VAL A 68 0.18 -15.67 -4.68
C VAL A 68 -0.94 -14.63 -4.78
N LEU A 69 -1.41 -14.34 -6.00
CA LEU A 69 -2.52 -13.39 -6.20
C LEU A 69 -3.80 -13.87 -5.52
N GLU A 70 -4.19 -15.15 -5.72
CA GLU A 70 -5.38 -15.72 -5.10
C GLU A 70 -5.28 -15.72 -3.56
N GLY A 71 -4.09 -15.99 -3.01
CA GLY A 71 -3.80 -15.85 -1.59
C GLY A 71 -4.08 -14.45 -1.07
N LEU A 72 -3.55 -13.43 -1.73
CA LEU A 72 -3.75 -12.03 -1.37
C LEU A 72 -5.21 -11.57 -1.52
N GLU A 73 -5.91 -12.05 -2.55
CA GLU A 73 -7.33 -11.73 -2.75
C GLU A 73 -8.20 -12.34 -1.65
N ARG A 74 -7.88 -13.54 -1.18
CA ARG A 74 -8.55 -14.20 -0.05
C ARG A 74 -8.31 -13.44 1.25
N GLU A 75 -7.06 -13.11 1.57
CA GLU A 75 -6.71 -12.33 2.76
C GLU A 75 -7.42 -10.96 2.75
N LEU A 76 -7.52 -10.32 1.57
CA LEU A 76 -8.22 -9.05 1.41
C LEU A 76 -9.73 -9.19 1.68
N ALA A 77 -10.36 -10.26 1.18
CA ALA A 77 -11.77 -10.53 1.41
C ALA A 77 -12.06 -10.80 2.90
N GLU A 78 -11.27 -11.64 3.55
CA GLU A 78 -11.37 -11.95 4.97
C GLU A 78 -11.21 -10.68 5.83
N THR A 79 -10.18 -9.88 5.54
CA THR A 79 -9.93 -8.62 6.25
C THR A 79 -11.09 -7.64 6.10
N LYS A 80 -11.70 -7.55 4.91
CA LYS A 80 -12.87 -6.68 4.69
C LYS A 80 -14.07 -7.13 5.51
N GLU A 81 -14.34 -8.44 5.57
CA GLU A 81 -15.43 -8.98 6.38
C GLU A 81 -15.22 -8.71 7.88
N GLU A 82 -13.99 -8.87 8.37
CA GLU A 82 -13.64 -8.53 9.74
C GLU A 82 -13.88 -7.05 10.07
N ILE A 83 -13.49 -6.15 9.16
CA ILE A 83 -13.74 -4.71 9.30
C ILE A 83 -15.24 -4.43 9.34
N GLU A 84 -16.02 -4.99 8.41
CA GLU A 84 -17.46 -4.79 8.36
C GLU A 84 -18.15 -5.27 9.65
N ARG A 85 -17.73 -6.42 10.18
CA ARG A 85 -18.23 -6.94 11.47
C ARG A 85 -17.95 -5.97 12.61
N VAL A 86 -16.72 -5.48 12.73
CA VAL A 86 -16.33 -4.54 13.79
C VAL A 86 -17.07 -3.21 13.65
N VAL A 87 -17.22 -2.70 12.42
CA VAL A 87 -17.95 -1.45 12.15
C VAL A 87 -19.42 -1.60 12.53
N SER A 88 -20.04 -2.73 12.16
CA SER A 88 -21.44 -3.04 12.49
C SER A 88 -21.65 -3.14 14.00
N GLU A 89 -20.76 -3.84 14.71
CA GLU A 89 -20.81 -3.95 16.17
C GLU A 89 -20.65 -2.58 16.84
N ARG A 90 -19.67 -1.79 16.40
CA ARG A 90 -19.44 -0.43 16.91
C ARG A 90 -20.69 0.43 16.72
N ARG A 91 -21.28 0.38 15.53
CA ARG A 91 -22.49 1.14 15.21
C ARG A 91 -23.65 0.72 16.10
N GLY A 92 -23.90 -0.58 16.25
CA GLY A 92 -24.97 -1.09 17.12
C GLY A 92 -24.81 -0.65 18.58
N ARG A 93 -23.58 -0.67 19.12
CA ARG A 93 -23.29 -0.15 20.47
C ARG A 93 -23.55 1.36 20.60
N GLN A 94 -23.17 2.14 19.59
CA GLN A 94 -23.40 3.59 19.59
C GLN A 94 -24.89 3.93 19.49
N GLU A 95 -25.63 3.24 18.63
CA GLU A 95 -27.07 3.42 18.47
C GLU A 95 -27.83 3.02 19.75
N ALA A 96 -27.43 1.93 20.42
CA ALA A 96 -28.05 1.47 21.67
C ALA A 96 -27.95 2.49 22.82
N VAL A 97 -26.84 3.24 22.90
CA VAL A 97 -26.62 4.25 23.94
C VAL A 97 -27.16 5.63 23.54
N GLY A 98 -27.43 5.86 22.25
CA GLY A 98 -27.90 7.15 21.74
C GLY A 98 -29.19 7.63 22.40
N ALA A 99 -30.19 6.75 22.53
CA ALA A 99 -31.46 7.11 23.17
C ALA A 99 -31.30 7.48 24.65
N GLU A 100 -30.42 6.79 25.38
CA GLU A 100 -30.11 7.10 26.78
C GLU A 100 -29.42 8.47 26.91
N MET A 101 -28.45 8.75 26.03
CA MET A 101 -27.76 10.04 25.99
C MET A 101 -28.71 11.21 25.75
N GLU A 102 -29.68 11.05 24.83
CA GLU A 102 -30.69 12.09 24.61
C GLU A 102 -31.58 12.31 25.84
N VAL A 103 -31.97 11.23 26.54
CA VAL A 103 -32.77 11.34 27.77
C VAL A 103 -31.99 12.05 28.86
N LEU A 104 -30.71 11.70 29.03
CA LEU A 104 -29.81 12.37 29.98
C LEU A 104 -29.65 13.85 29.65
N GLU A 105 -29.45 14.19 28.38
CA GLU A 105 -29.32 15.56 27.90
C GLU A 105 -30.59 16.38 28.15
N ARG A 106 -31.77 15.83 27.81
CA ARG A 106 -33.07 16.48 28.08
C ARG A 106 -33.29 16.69 29.57
N THR A 107 -33.01 15.66 30.38
CA THR A 107 -33.21 15.70 31.84
C THR A 107 -32.26 16.71 32.49
N TRP A 108 -31.00 16.75 32.05
CA TRP A 108 -30.02 17.72 32.52
C TRP A 108 -30.45 19.15 32.19
N ARG A 109 -30.83 19.44 30.94
CA ARG A 109 -31.32 20.77 30.55
C ARG A 109 -32.53 21.22 31.38
N ALA A 110 -33.51 20.33 31.57
CA ALA A 110 -34.68 20.62 32.39
C ALA A 110 -34.30 20.85 33.87
N GLY A 111 -33.37 20.06 34.41
CA GLY A 111 -32.86 20.22 35.77
C GLY A 111 -32.18 21.57 35.98
N VAL A 112 -31.27 21.95 35.08
CA VAL A 112 -30.60 23.26 35.10
C VAL A 112 -31.62 24.39 34.98
N GLY A 113 -32.58 24.29 34.05
CA GLY A 113 -33.65 25.28 33.89
C GLY A 113 -34.42 25.52 35.18
N ARG A 114 -34.86 24.45 35.86
CA ARG A 114 -35.57 24.55 37.15
C ARG A 114 -34.72 25.19 38.24
N VAL A 115 -33.43 24.87 38.33
CA VAL A 115 -32.53 25.50 39.32
C VAL A 115 -32.41 27.01 39.07
N VAL A 116 -32.32 27.42 37.80
CA VAL A 116 -32.28 28.84 37.43
C VAL A 116 -33.61 29.53 37.76
N GLU A 117 -34.75 28.95 37.37
CA GLU A 117 -36.08 29.51 37.65
C GLU A 117 -36.33 29.67 39.16
N THR A 118 -36.03 28.63 39.94
CA THR A 118 -36.15 28.68 41.41
C THR A 118 -35.21 29.69 42.02
N GLY A 119 -33.97 29.83 41.52
CA GLY A 119 -33.03 30.86 41.95
C GLY A 119 -33.54 32.28 41.70
N VAL A 120 -34.12 32.53 40.52
CA VAL A 120 -34.72 33.84 40.19
C VAL A 120 -35.94 34.12 41.08
N ALA A 121 -36.82 33.14 41.29
CA ALA A 121 -37.98 33.28 42.16
C ALA A 121 -37.58 33.57 43.61
N ALA A 122 -36.58 32.87 44.14
CA ALA A 122 -36.07 33.08 45.48
C ALA A 122 -35.45 34.49 45.66
N GLU A 123 -34.66 34.95 44.69
CA GLU A 123 -34.09 36.31 44.73
C GLU A 123 -35.17 37.38 44.57
N GLY A 124 -36.19 37.15 43.74
CA GLY A 124 -37.37 38.01 43.63
C GLY A 124 -38.09 38.17 44.97
N LEU A 125 -38.39 37.05 45.64
CA LEU A 125 -39.00 37.06 46.97
C LEU A 125 -38.13 37.78 48.01
N ARG A 126 -36.80 37.61 47.92
CA ARG A 126 -35.84 38.28 48.80
C ARG A 126 -35.91 39.81 48.66
N ARG A 127 -36.02 40.31 47.42
CA ARG A 127 -36.13 41.74 47.12
C ARG A 127 -37.46 42.32 47.57
N GLU A 128 -38.57 41.65 47.26
CA GLU A 128 -39.90 42.06 47.72
C GLU A 128 -39.94 42.16 49.25
N ARG A 129 -39.35 41.20 49.96
CA ARG A 129 -39.27 41.24 51.42
C ARG A 129 -38.43 42.41 51.93
N LEU A 130 -37.33 42.74 51.27
CA LEU A 130 -36.49 43.91 51.61
C LEU A 130 -37.22 45.23 51.37
N GLU A 131 -38.05 45.32 50.33
CA GLU A 131 -38.89 46.48 50.05
C GLU A 131 -40.05 46.62 51.06
N VAL A 132 -40.70 45.52 51.44
CA VAL A 132 -41.83 45.51 52.39
C VAL A 132 -41.39 45.74 53.85
N LEU A 133 -40.22 45.24 54.25
CA LEU A 133 -39.73 45.39 55.63
C LEU A 133 -39.04 46.72 55.92
N GLY A 134 -38.90 47.60 54.92
CA GLY A 134 -38.35 48.94 55.10
C GLY A 134 -36.85 48.95 55.40
N ALA A 135 -36.08 49.38 54.40
CA ALA A 135 -35.22 50.52 54.67
C ALA A 135 -36.08 51.79 54.74
#